data_AF-A0A419KRQ6-F1
#
_entry.id   AF-A0A419KRQ6-F1
#
_cell.length_a   1.000
_cell.length_b   1.000
_cell.length_c   1.000
_cell.angle_alpha   90.00
_cell.angle_beta   90.00
_cell.angle_gamma   90.00
#
_symmetry.space_group_name_H-M   'P 1'
#
loop_
_entity.id
_entity.type
_entity.pdbx_description
1 polymer ?
#
loop_
_entity_poly.entity_id
_entity_poly.type
_entity_poly.pdbx_seq_one_letter_code
_entity_poly.pdbx_strand_id
1 'polypeptide(L)'
;MNPILGEVFYALILLTWVIFVSFPLTRWLYSLMRGRGLSHGVAIYFNRKVIHILAGGLIALLVPHLFSTPLIPLSMSLILAALLYIPHWRGELLTWFQTPENLFEVHFCIAWGLAITAGWLLTGGDFRLGVIPVLYMSFGDAVTGVVRNLIFRRRTKSWWGNIAMAAVCLPIGYMLGLWGVVSALVASFIEHFEFGPIDDNLTIPLSSFLILYLT
;
A
#
# COMPACT_ATOMS: atom_id res chain seq x y z
N MET A 1 -12.93 -13.80 26.14
CA MET A 1 -11.59 -13.20 26.11
C MET A 1 -11.74 -11.69 26.16
N ASN A 2 -10.85 -10.96 26.85
CA ASN A 2 -10.82 -9.50 26.78
C ASN A 2 -10.64 -9.10 25.29
N PRO A 3 -11.54 -8.30 24.69
CA PRO A 3 -11.49 -7.96 23.27
C PRO A 3 -10.13 -7.37 22.87
N ILE A 4 -9.50 -6.60 23.76
CA ILE A 4 -8.16 -6.03 23.55
C ILE A 4 -7.09 -7.12 23.44
N LEU A 5 -7.15 -8.18 24.25
CA LEU A 5 -6.19 -9.29 24.17
C LEU A 5 -6.32 -10.04 22.83
N GLY A 6 -7.54 -10.16 22.30
CA GLY A 6 -7.78 -10.74 20.98
C GLY A 6 -7.17 -9.88 19.87
N GLU A 7 -7.40 -8.57 19.89
CA GLU A 7 -6.83 -7.65 18.90
C GLU A 7 -5.30 -7.61 18.94
N VAL A 8 -4.70 -7.62 20.13
CA VAL A 8 -3.25 -7.71 20.29
C VAL A 8 -2.72 -9.02 19.70
N PHE A 9 -3.40 -10.14 19.94
CA PHE A 9 -3.03 -11.42 19.34
C PHE A 9 -3.08 -11.39 17.81
N TYR A 10 -4.14 -10.84 17.22
CA TYR A 10 -4.23 -10.65 15.78
C TYR A 10 -3.14 -9.72 15.25
N ALA A 11 -2.85 -8.62 15.93
CA ALA A 11 -1.79 -7.70 15.55
C ALA A 11 -0.41 -8.39 15.53
N LEU A 12 -0.12 -9.26 16.50
CA LEU A 12 1.14 -10.02 16.53
C LEU A 12 1.24 -11.00 15.35
N ILE A 13 0.15 -11.66 14.98
CA ILE A 13 0.11 -12.53 13.79
C ILE A 13 0.36 -11.71 12.52
N LEU A 14 -0.36 -10.59 12.35
CA LEU A 14 -0.22 -9.73 11.17
C LEU A 14 1.17 -9.10 11.10
N LEU A 15 1.74 -8.66 12.21
CA LEU A 15 3.11 -8.14 12.26
C LEU A 15 4.13 -9.20 11.85
N THR A 16 3.98 -10.42 12.36
CA THR A 16 4.81 -11.56 11.97
C THR A 16 4.72 -11.82 10.46
N TRP A 17 3.51 -11.74 9.90
CA TRP A 17 3.29 -11.83 8.45
C TRP A 17 3.98 -10.72 7.68
N VAL A 18 3.87 -9.45 8.10
CA VAL A 18 4.56 -8.31 7.45
C VAL A 18 6.07 -8.51 7.46
N ILE A 19 6.64 -8.93 8.60
CA ILE A 19 8.08 -9.18 8.74
C ILE A 19 8.50 -10.30 7.78
N PHE A 20 7.73 -11.40 7.71
CA PHE A 20 7.98 -12.50 6.77
C PHE A 20 7.94 -12.04 5.30
N VAL A 21 6.95 -11.24 4.93
CA VAL A 21 6.83 -10.71 3.56
C VAL A 21 8.02 -9.81 3.22
N SER A 22 8.32 -8.83 4.07
CA SER A 22 9.28 -7.76 3.80
C SER A 22 10.76 -8.18 3.95
N PHE A 23 11.04 -9.26 4.68
CA PHE A 23 12.41 -9.75 4.87
C PHE A 23 12.66 -11.05 4.12
N PRO A 24 12.30 -12.25 4.63
CA PRO A 24 12.71 -13.50 4.01
C PRO A 24 12.13 -13.67 2.61
N LEU A 25 10.83 -13.39 2.41
CA LEU A 25 10.19 -13.58 1.10
C LEU A 25 10.79 -12.65 0.04
N THR A 26 10.82 -11.33 0.28
CA THR A 26 11.37 -10.41 -0.73
C THR A 26 12.88 -10.54 -0.91
N ARG A 27 13.66 -10.92 0.11
CA ARG A 27 15.09 -11.22 -0.08
C ARG A 27 15.29 -12.42 -1.00
N TRP A 28 14.50 -13.47 -0.81
CA TRP A 28 14.54 -14.65 -1.66
C TRP A 28 14.10 -14.33 -3.10
N LEU A 29 12.98 -13.59 -3.27
CA LEU A 29 12.53 -13.14 -4.59
C LEU A 29 13.57 -12.26 -5.28
N TYR A 30 14.21 -11.37 -4.53
CA TYR A 30 15.29 -10.54 -5.04
C TYR A 30 16.45 -11.38 -5.58
N SER A 31 16.96 -12.34 -4.79
CA SER A 31 18.07 -13.18 -5.23
C SER A 31 17.69 -14.01 -6.46
N LEU A 32 16.46 -14.54 -6.50
CA LEU A 32 15.93 -15.29 -7.64
C LEU A 32 15.83 -14.43 -8.90
N MET A 33 15.33 -13.21 -8.79
CA MET A 33 15.26 -12.27 -9.92
C MET A 33 16.66 -11.88 -10.42
N ARG A 34 17.59 -11.58 -9.50
CA ARG A 34 18.98 -11.24 -9.84
C ARG A 34 19.71 -12.41 -10.47
N GLY A 35 19.48 -13.64 -9.98
CA GLY A 35 20.03 -14.87 -10.55
C GLY A 35 19.50 -15.18 -11.96
N ARG A 36 18.31 -14.67 -12.32
CA ARG A 36 17.74 -14.72 -13.68
C ARG A 36 18.16 -13.56 -14.58
N GLY A 37 19.07 -12.70 -14.12
CA GLY A 37 19.62 -11.58 -14.91
C GLY A 37 18.76 -10.31 -14.93
N LEU A 38 17.71 -10.21 -14.11
CA LEU A 38 16.95 -8.95 -14.00
C LEU A 38 17.81 -7.87 -13.35
N SER A 39 17.67 -6.61 -13.78
CA SER A 39 18.40 -5.49 -13.21
C SER A 39 18.01 -5.21 -11.76
N HIS A 40 18.90 -4.56 -11.00
CA HIS A 40 18.69 -4.25 -9.59
C HIS A 40 17.40 -3.45 -9.36
N GLY A 41 17.22 -2.36 -10.13
CA GLY A 41 16.03 -1.52 -10.04
C GLY A 41 14.73 -2.27 -10.38
N VAL A 42 14.74 -3.16 -11.37
CA VAL A 42 13.58 -3.99 -11.73
C VAL A 42 13.22 -4.95 -10.59
N ALA A 43 14.22 -5.59 -9.97
CA ALA A 43 14.01 -6.52 -8.87
C ALA A 43 13.46 -5.80 -7.62
N ILE A 44 14.03 -4.65 -7.25
CA ILE A 44 13.51 -3.79 -6.18
C ILE A 44 12.06 -3.40 -6.46
N TYR A 45 11.79 -2.90 -7.66
CA TYR A 45 10.47 -2.40 -8.03
C TYR A 45 9.40 -3.50 -7.93
N PHE A 46 9.71 -4.71 -8.41
CA PHE A 46 8.80 -5.85 -8.27
C PHE A 46 8.57 -6.26 -6.82
N ASN A 47 9.63 -6.30 -6.00
CA ASN A 47 9.51 -6.60 -4.58
C ASN A 47 8.63 -5.59 -3.83
N ARG A 48 8.74 -4.30 -4.16
CA ARG A 48 7.83 -3.29 -3.60
C ARG A 48 6.37 -3.62 -3.90
N LYS A 49 6.06 -4.08 -5.12
CA LYS A 49 4.67 -4.45 -5.49
C LYS A 49 4.20 -5.71 -4.76
N VAL A 50 5.09 -6.66 -4.47
CA VAL A 50 4.78 -7.81 -3.62
C VAL A 50 4.42 -7.35 -2.19
N ILE A 51 5.18 -6.42 -1.62
CA ILE A 51 4.88 -5.83 -0.30
C ILE A 51 3.54 -5.08 -0.33
N HIS A 52 3.30 -4.25 -1.35
CA HIS A 52 2.03 -3.54 -1.53
C HIS A 52 0.84 -4.50 -1.48
N ILE A 53 0.90 -5.63 -2.19
CA ILE A 53 -0.20 -6.62 -2.22
C ILE A 53 -0.32 -7.35 -0.88
N LEU A 54 0.77 -7.98 -0.41
CA LEU A 54 0.72 -8.95 0.68
C LEU A 54 0.77 -8.32 2.08
N ALA A 55 1.46 -7.19 2.25
CA ALA A 55 1.54 -6.48 3.52
C ALA A 55 0.57 -5.28 3.57
N GLY A 56 0.40 -4.55 2.47
CA GLY A 56 -0.52 -3.42 2.42
C GLY A 56 -1.98 -3.82 2.24
N GLY A 57 -2.29 -4.40 1.09
CA GLY A 57 -3.66 -4.67 0.66
C GLY A 57 -4.33 -5.80 1.42
N LEU A 58 -3.65 -6.94 1.59
CA LEU A 58 -4.20 -8.06 2.36
C LEU A 58 -4.51 -7.65 3.82
N ILE A 59 -3.63 -6.89 4.47
CA ILE A 59 -3.88 -6.45 5.84
C ILE A 59 -5.04 -5.45 5.89
N ALA A 60 -5.13 -4.52 4.93
CA ALA A 60 -6.26 -3.59 4.86
C ALA A 60 -7.61 -4.31 4.71
N LEU A 61 -7.68 -5.42 3.96
CA LEU A 61 -8.88 -6.27 3.87
C LEU A 61 -9.25 -6.91 5.22
N LEU A 62 -8.25 -7.27 6.03
CA LEU A 62 -8.47 -7.95 7.30
C LEU A 62 -8.84 -6.99 8.44
N VAL A 63 -8.43 -5.72 8.37
CA VAL A 63 -8.64 -4.74 9.46
C VAL A 63 -10.10 -4.67 9.94
N PRO A 64 -11.11 -4.49 9.07
CA PRO A 64 -12.51 -4.38 9.50
C PRO A 64 -13.06 -5.63 10.20
N HIS A 65 -12.38 -6.78 10.04
CA HIS A 65 -12.81 -8.06 10.59
C HIS A 65 -12.09 -8.42 11.88
N LEU A 66 -10.89 -7.86 12.11
CA LEU A 66 -10.02 -8.23 13.22
C LEU A 66 -9.93 -7.18 14.31
N PHE A 67 -10.28 -5.92 14.03
CA PHE A 67 -10.15 -4.80 14.97
C PHE A 67 -11.45 -4.03 15.10
N SER A 68 -11.76 -3.62 16.33
CA SER A 68 -12.90 -2.76 16.66
C SER A 68 -12.54 -1.27 16.62
N THR A 69 -11.27 -0.92 16.83
CA THR A 69 -10.77 0.45 16.83
C THR A 69 -9.51 0.59 15.98
N PRO A 70 -9.19 1.80 15.45
CA PRO A 70 -8.02 2.01 14.62
C PRO A 70 -6.72 2.12 15.42
N LEU A 71 -6.76 2.11 16.76
CA LEU A 71 -5.60 2.43 17.59
C LEU A 71 -4.45 1.43 17.41
N ILE A 72 -4.74 0.13 17.43
CA ILE A 72 -3.73 -0.92 17.23
C ILE A 72 -3.22 -0.91 15.77
N PRO A 73 -4.08 -0.92 14.73
CA PRO A 73 -3.64 -0.75 13.35
C PRO A 73 -2.76 0.48 13.11
N LEU A 74 -3.15 1.65 13.63
CA LEU A 74 -2.37 2.89 13.52
C LEU A 74 -1.00 2.74 14.17
N SER A 75 -0.97 2.23 15.40
CA SER A 75 0.26 2.06 16.16
C SER A 75 1.24 1.13 15.43
N MET A 76 0.75 0.01 14.90
CA MET A 76 1.57 -0.91 14.09
C MET A 76 2.09 -0.23 12.82
N SER A 77 1.25 0.53 12.12
CA SER A 77 1.64 1.25 10.90
C SER A 77 2.74 2.27 11.16
N LEU A 78 2.63 3.04 12.26
CA LEU A 78 3.64 4.04 12.65
C LEU A 78 4.94 3.39 13.13
N ILE A 79 4.87 2.27 13.86
CA ILE A 79 6.04 1.49 14.24
C ILE A 79 6.77 0.99 13.00
N LEU A 80 6.04 0.42 12.03
CA LEU A 80 6.64 -0.05 10.78
C LEU A 80 7.26 1.09 9.97
N ALA A 81 6.60 2.25 9.89
CA ALA A 81 7.16 3.44 9.25
C ALA A 81 8.50 3.86 9.89
N ALA A 82 8.55 3.91 11.22
CA ALA A 82 9.77 4.22 11.95
C ALA A 82 10.87 3.17 11.71
N LEU A 83 10.53 1.88 11.76
CA LEU A 83 11.49 0.79 11.50
C LEU A 83 12.05 0.83 10.07
N LEU A 84 11.25 1.19 9.08
CA LEU A 84 11.69 1.34 7.69
C LEU A 84 12.53 2.61 7.47
N TYR A 85 12.32 3.65 8.27
CA TYR A 85 13.13 4.87 8.22
C TYR A 85 14.54 4.69 8.80
N ILE A 86 14.71 3.82 9.81
CA ILE A 86 16.02 3.60 10.46
C ILE A 86 17.14 3.22 9.48
N PRO A 87 16.96 2.27 8.53
CA PRO A 87 17.94 1.97 7.48
C PRO A 87 18.39 3.19 6.66
N HIS A 88 17.46 4.09 6.31
CA HIS A 88 17.78 5.32 5.59
C HIS A 88 18.65 6.26 6.41
N TRP A 89 18.26 6.48 7.67
CA TRP A 89 19.01 7.33 8.58
C TRP A 89 20.43 6.81 8.86
N ARG A 90 20.61 5.48 8.89
CA ARG A 90 21.92 4.84 9.09
C ARG A 90 22.74 4.68 7.81
N GLY A 91 22.15 4.89 6.63
CA GLY A 91 22.79 4.57 5.35
C GLY A 91 22.92 3.07 5.06
N GLU A 92 22.19 2.22 5.78
CA GLU A 92 22.24 0.75 5.70
C GLU A 92 20.96 0.20 5.05
N LEU A 93 20.69 0.63 3.82
CA LEU A 93 19.43 0.32 3.14
C LEU A 93 19.18 -1.17 2.98
N LEU A 94 17.90 -1.55 3.09
CA LEU A 94 17.40 -2.88 2.75
C LEU A 94 17.35 -3.02 1.23
N THR A 95 18.53 -3.22 0.61
CA THR A 95 18.77 -3.16 -0.86
C THR A 95 17.93 -4.11 -1.73
N TRP A 96 17.12 -4.98 -1.15
CA TRP A 96 16.18 -5.82 -1.88
C TRP A 96 14.82 -5.16 -2.13
N PHE A 97 14.47 -4.06 -1.44
CA PHE A 97 13.27 -3.26 -1.76
C PHE A 97 13.40 -1.75 -1.49
N GLN A 98 14.41 -1.28 -0.75
CA GLN A 98 14.65 0.15 -0.50
C GLN A 98 15.61 0.76 -1.51
N THR A 99 15.47 2.08 -1.68
CA THR A 99 16.23 2.89 -2.65
C THR A 99 16.63 4.22 -2.01
N PRO A 100 17.85 4.74 -2.19
CA PRO A 100 18.28 5.99 -1.56
C PRO A 100 17.54 7.23 -2.09
N GLU A 101 16.89 7.14 -3.26
CA GLU A 101 16.28 8.30 -3.91
C GLU A 101 14.92 8.70 -3.31
N ASN A 102 14.29 7.86 -2.48
CA ASN A 102 12.97 8.13 -1.93
C ASN A 102 12.68 7.35 -0.62
N LEU A 103 11.66 7.81 0.11
CA LEU A 103 11.14 7.20 1.33
C LEU A 103 9.71 6.63 1.13
N PHE A 104 9.38 6.20 -0.09
CA PHE A 104 8.00 5.89 -0.46
C PHE A 104 7.40 4.75 0.37
N GLU A 105 8.19 3.77 0.82
CA GLU A 105 7.73 2.73 1.73
C GLU A 105 7.38 3.26 3.13
N VAL A 106 8.07 4.31 3.59
CA VAL A 106 7.75 5.00 4.85
C VAL A 106 6.46 5.80 4.68
N HIS A 107 6.35 6.56 3.58
CA HIS A 107 5.14 7.30 3.24
C HIS A 107 3.93 6.36 3.10
N PHE A 108 4.12 5.19 2.49
CA PHE A 108 3.10 4.16 2.38
C PHE A 108 2.56 3.73 3.75
N CYS A 109 3.44 3.39 4.70
CA CYS A 109 3.02 3.01 6.06
C CYS A 109 2.30 4.17 6.78
N ILE A 110 2.76 5.41 6.62
CA ILE A 110 2.11 6.57 7.25
C ILE A 110 0.73 6.79 6.64
N ALA A 111 0.64 6.87 5.30
CA ALA A 111 -0.61 7.09 4.58
C ALA A 111 -1.63 5.97 4.86
N TRP A 112 -1.17 4.71 4.92
CA TRP A 112 -1.99 3.55 5.28
C TRP A 112 -2.64 3.73 6.66
N GLY A 113 -1.83 4.02 7.69
CA GLY A 113 -2.32 4.15 9.07
C GLY A 113 -3.25 5.34 9.26
N LEU A 114 -2.89 6.48 8.65
CA LEU A 114 -3.69 7.70 8.73
C LEU A 114 -5.02 7.57 8.00
N ALA A 115 -5.04 6.99 6.79
CA ALA A 115 -6.29 6.81 6.03
C ALA A 115 -7.27 5.89 6.77
N ILE A 116 -6.80 4.75 7.29
CA ILE A 116 -7.62 3.83 8.09
C ILE A 116 -8.19 4.52 9.32
N THR A 117 -7.35 5.27 10.06
CA THR A 117 -7.75 5.96 11.28
C THR A 117 -8.74 7.08 11.01
N ALA A 118 -8.43 7.94 10.03
CA ALA A 118 -9.30 9.05 9.65
C ALA A 118 -10.65 8.54 9.15
N GLY A 119 -10.66 7.48 8.33
CA GLY A 119 -11.89 6.87 7.83
C GLY A 119 -12.81 6.41 8.95
N TRP A 120 -12.23 5.72 9.95
CA TRP A 120 -12.97 5.25 11.11
C TRP A 120 -13.50 6.41 11.98
N LEU A 121 -12.67 7.43 12.25
CA LEU A 121 -13.06 8.58 13.07
C LEU A 121 -14.17 9.41 12.43
N LEU A 122 -14.06 9.67 11.12
CA LEU A 122 -15.00 10.54 10.39
C LEU A 122 -16.37 9.89 10.13
N THR A 123 -16.44 8.55 10.17
CA THR A 123 -17.68 7.79 9.97
C THR A 123 -18.29 7.27 11.28
N GLY A 124 -17.66 7.55 12.42
CA GLY A 124 -18.14 7.08 13.73
C GLY A 124 -18.01 5.57 13.93
N GLY A 125 -17.07 4.92 13.24
CA GLY A 125 -16.76 3.50 13.46
C GLY A 125 -16.64 2.63 12.20
N ASP A 126 -16.82 3.18 11.00
CA ASP A 126 -16.75 2.40 9.75
C ASP A 126 -15.35 2.53 9.10
N PHE A 127 -14.65 1.40 9.00
CA PHE A 127 -13.35 1.34 8.36
C PHE A 127 -13.39 1.53 6.83
N ARG A 128 -14.54 1.36 6.17
CA ARG A 128 -14.64 1.34 4.70
C ARG A 128 -14.07 2.60 4.04
N LEU A 129 -14.34 3.77 4.62
CA LEU A 129 -13.86 5.06 4.09
C LEU A 129 -12.33 5.13 4.04
N GLY A 130 -11.63 4.49 4.99
CA GLY A 130 -10.17 4.41 4.98
C GLY A 130 -9.62 3.22 4.20
N VAL A 131 -10.27 2.07 4.30
CA VAL A 131 -9.84 0.81 3.68
C VAL A 131 -9.86 0.92 2.15
N ILE A 132 -10.93 1.44 1.56
CA ILE A 132 -11.07 1.48 0.10
C ILE A 132 -9.95 2.30 -0.58
N PRO A 133 -9.64 3.54 -0.15
CA PRO A 133 -8.49 4.28 -0.66
C PRO A 133 -7.15 3.55 -0.49
N VAL A 134 -6.96 2.87 0.65
CA VAL A 134 -5.76 2.07 0.91
C VAL A 134 -5.66 0.86 -0.01
N LEU A 135 -6.79 0.23 -0.37
CA LEU A 135 -6.82 -0.86 -1.34
C LEU A 135 -6.49 -0.38 -2.76
N TYR A 136 -6.94 0.82 -3.16
CA TYR A 136 -6.54 1.41 -4.43
C TYR A 136 -5.04 1.68 -4.48
N MET A 137 -4.50 2.26 -3.39
CA MET A 137 -3.06 2.47 -3.24
C MET A 137 -2.29 1.15 -3.26
N SER A 138 -2.80 0.09 -2.61
CA SER A 138 -2.07 -1.16 -2.45
C SER A 138 -2.17 -2.05 -3.69
N PHE A 139 -3.38 -2.42 -4.12
CA PHE A 139 -3.58 -3.31 -5.25
C PHE A 139 -3.51 -2.59 -6.59
N GLY A 140 -4.10 -1.39 -6.67
CA GLY A 140 -4.12 -0.60 -7.90
C GLY A 140 -2.72 -0.19 -8.36
N ASP A 141 -1.92 0.41 -7.47
CA ASP A 141 -0.52 0.75 -7.77
C ASP A 141 0.34 -0.50 -8.03
N ALA A 142 0.10 -1.61 -7.32
CA ALA A 142 0.83 -2.84 -7.53
C ALA A 142 0.62 -3.42 -8.93
N VAL A 143 -0.64 -3.58 -9.35
CA VAL A 143 -0.96 -4.12 -10.69
C VAL A 143 -0.46 -3.18 -11.79
N THR A 144 -0.58 -1.88 -11.58
CA THR A 144 -0.01 -0.87 -12.46
C THR A 144 1.49 -1.07 -12.66
N GLY A 145 2.23 -1.25 -11.57
CA GLY A 145 3.66 -1.50 -11.61
C GLY A 145 4.02 -2.81 -12.31
N VAL A 146 3.28 -3.89 -12.04
CA VAL A 146 3.49 -5.19 -12.70
C VAL A 146 3.30 -5.06 -14.20
N VAL A 147 2.17 -4.51 -14.66
CA VAL A 147 1.86 -4.36 -16.10
C VAL A 147 2.93 -3.54 -16.81
N ARG A 148 3.35 -2.41 -16.22
CA ARG A 148 4.39 -1.55 -16.82
C ARG A 148 5.74 -2.22 -16.89
N ASN A 149 6.11 -2.95 -15.86
CA ASN A 149 7.40 -3.64 -15.85
C ASN A 149 7.42 -4.79 -16.88
N LEU A 150 6.29 -5.48 -17.08
CA LEU A 150 6.15 -6.50 -18.12
C LEU A 150 6.28 -5.90 -19.53
N ILE A 151 5.68 -4.74 -19.78
CA ILE A 151 5.67 -4.11 -21.12
C ILE A 151 6.98 -3.35 -21.39
N PHE A 152 7.42 -2.50 -20.47
CA PHE A 152 8.48 -1.51 -20.71
C PHE A 152 9.82 -1.84 -20.02
N ARG A 153 9.83 -2.74 -19.03
CA ARG A 153 11.02 -3.15 -18.25
C ARG A 153 11.81 -1.99 -17.62
N ARG A 154 11.15 -0.85 -17.42
CA ARG A 154 11.69 0.36 -16.78
C ARG A 154 10.58 1.12 -16.07
N ARG A 155 10.95 1.99 -15.12
CA ARG A 155 10.00 2.88 -14.45
C ARG A 155 9.48 3.90 -15.47
N THR A 156 8.19 3.84 -15.77
CA THR A 156 7.52 4.77 -16.68
C THR A 156 6.04 4.85 -16.33
N LYS A 157 5.44 6.04 -16.44
CA LYS A 157 3.98 6.20 -16.37
C LYS A 157 3.39 5.85 -17.74
N SER A 158 2.26 5.15 -17.73
CA SER A 158 1.65 4.62 -18.96
C SER A 158 0.18 4.35 -18.76
N TRP A 159 -0.62 4.74 -19.75
CA TRP A 159 -2.06 4.46 -19.83
C TRP A 159 -2.41 2.98 -19.71
N TRP A 160 -1.53 2.07 -20.14
CA TRP A 160 -1.71 0.63 -19.92
C TRP A 160 -1.74 0.28 -18.43
N GLY A 161 -0.91 0.95 -17.63
CA GLY A 161 -0.94 0.84 -16.19
C GLY A 161 -2.23 1.42 -15.59
N ASN A 162 -2.67 2.59 -16.06
CA ASN A 162 -3.91 3.22 -15.59
C ASN A 162 -5.16 2.37 -15.88
N ILE A 163 -5.23 1.74 -17.06
CA ILE A 163 -6.30 0.77 -17.39
C ILE A 163 -6.25 -0.42 -16.44
N ALA A 164 -5.05 -0.94 -16.15
CA ALA A 164 -4.89 -2.05 -15.23
C ALA A 164 -5.28 -1.67 -13.79
N MET A 165 -4.94 -0.45 -13.36
CA MET A 165 -5.42 0.10 -12.08
C MET A 165 -6.94 0.16 -12.05
N ALA A 166 -7.58 0.73 -13.09
CA ALA A 166 -9.02 0.87 -13.16
C ALA A 166 -9.71 -0.51 -13.11
N ALA A 167 -9.17 -1.52 -13.81
CA ALA A 167 -9.71 -2.87 -13.78
C ALA A 167 -9.74 -3.50 -12.38
N VAL A 168 -8.81 -3.11 -11.49
CA VAL A 168 -8.73 -3.58 -10.11
C VAL A 168 -9.54 -2.69 -9.16
N CYS A 169 -9.41 -1.38 -9.29
CA CYS A 169 -10.04 -0.41 -8.39
C CYS A 169 -11.54 -0.30 -8.61
N LEU A 170 -12.05 -0.48 -9.84
CA LEU A 170 -13.48 -0.38 -10.14
C LEU A 170 -14.33 -1.41 -9.38
N PRO A 171 -14.02 -2.72 -9.39
CA PRO A 171 -14.76 -3.70 -8.58
C PRO A 171 -14.70 -3.41 -7.07
N ILE A 172 -13.54 -2.97 -6.57
CA ILE A 172 -13.36 -2.61 -5.15
C ILE A 172 -14.24 -1.39 -4.81
N GLY A 173 -14.19 -0.36 -5.64
CA GLY A 173 -14.96 0.86 -5.46
C GLY A 173 -16.46 0.66 -5.58
N TYR A 174 -16.90 -0.22 -6.49
CA TYR A 174 -18.32 -0.53 -6.65
C TYR A 174 -19.02 -0.96 -5.35
N MET A 175 -18.26 -1.50 -4.38
CA MET A 175 -18.78 -1.82 -3.03
C MET A 175 -19.31 -0.60 -2.26
N LEU A 176 -18.91 0.62 -2.63
CA LEU A 176 -19.41 1.89 -2.10
C LEU A 176 -20.34 2.64 -3.08
N GLY A 177 -20.83 1.96 -4.12
CA GLY A 177 -21.75 2.53 -5.09
C GLY A 177 -21.09 3.52 -6.05
N LEU A 178 -21.86 4.51 -6.50
CA LEU A 178 -21.45 5.46 -7.55
C LEU A 178 -20.16 6.22 -7.19
N TRP A 179 -20.07 6.74 -5.97
CA TRP A 179 -18.91 7.52 -5.54
C TRP A 179 -17.65 6.66 -5.31
N GLY A 180 -17.83 5.38 -5.00
CA GLY A 180 -16.77 4.40 -5.06
C GLY A 180 -16.22 4.17 -6.46
N VAL A 181 -17.09 4.08 -7.47
CA VAL A 181 -16.68 4.01 -8.89
C VAL A 181 -15.97 5.29 -9.33
N VAL A 182 -16.51 6.46 -8.98
CA VAL A 182 -15.89 7.77 -9.32
C VAL A 182 -14.51 7.90 -8.69
N SER A 183 -14.38 7.59 -7.40
CA SER A 183 -13.07 7.62 -6.72
C SER A 183 -12.07 6.65 -7.34
N ALA A 184 -12.49 5.44 -7.75
CA ALA A 184 -11.62 4.48 -8.44
C ALA A 184 -11.12 5.01 -9.79
N LEU A 185 -11.98 5.65 -10.59
CA LEU A 185 -11.61 6.25 -11.86
C LEU A 185 -10.64 7.42 -11.67
N VAL A 186 -10.92 8.29 -10.70
CA VAL A 186 -10.05 9.43 -10.38
C VAL A 186 -8.69 8.95 -9.87
N ALA A 187 -8.67 7.96 -8.97
CA ALA A 187 -7.43 7.34 -8.51
C ALA A 187 -6.59 6.80 -9.68
N SER A 188 -7.26 6.07 -10.58
CA SER A 188 -6.63 5.49 -11.77
C SER A 188 -6.13 6.55 -12.74
N PHE A 189 -6.77 7.72 -12.82
CA PHE A 189 -6.30 8.84 -13.63
C PHE A 189 -5.14 9.59 -12.97
N ILE A 190 -5.24 9.91 -11.68
CA ILE A 190 -4.23 10.62 -10.89
C ILE A 190 -2.90 9.86 -10.89
N GLU A 191 -2.96 8.53 -10.85
CA GLU A 191 -1.77 7.69 -10.89
C GLU A 191 -0.87 8.00 -12.12
N HIS A 192 -1.43 8.50 -13.24
CA HIS A 192 -0.64 8.87 -14.42
C HIS A 192 0.38 9.98 -14.16
N PHE A 193 0.10 10.86 -13.20
CA PHE A 193 0.84 12.09 -12.99
C PHE A 193 1.87 11.94 -11.87
N GLU A 194 3.01 12.59 -12.04
CA GLU A 194 4.05 12.71 -11.01
C GLU A 194 4.00 14.13 -10.44
N PHE A 195 3.73 14.26 -9.14
CA PHE A 195 3.60 15.54 -8.45
C PHE A 195 4.87 15.91 -7.68
N GLY A 196 6.01 15.88 -8.37
CA GLY A 196 7.31 16.23 -7.79
C GLY A 196 7.67 15.34 -6.59
N PRO A 197 7.80 15.88 -5.36
CA PRO A 197 8.16 15.10 -4.17
C PRO A 197 7.00 14.25 -3.62
N ILE A 198 5.77 14.48 -4.08
CA ILE A 198 4.58 13.78 -3.59
C ILE A 198 4.38 12.51 -4.42
N ASP A 199 4.39 11.36 -3.74
CA ASP A 199 4.26 10.06 -4.38
C ASP A 199 2.82 9.56 -4.51
N ASP A 200 2.66 8.48 -5.27
CA ASP A 200 1.40 7.77 -5.51
C ASP A 200 0.79 7.19 -4.24
N ASN A 201 1.61 6.83 -3.24
CA ASN A 201 1.17 6.35 -1.93
C ASN A 201 0.56 7.46 -1.06
N LEU A 202 0.68 8.74 -1.44
CA LEU A 202 -0.08 9.82 -0.82
C LEU A 202 -1.21 10.32 -1.72
N THR A 203 -0.94 10.55 -3.00
CA THR A 203 -1.93 11.15 -3.92
C THR A 203 -3.13 10.25 -4.18
N ILE A 204 -2.92 8.93 -4.37
CA ILE A 204 -4.01 7.96 -4.59
C ILE A 204 -4.95 7.89 -3.38
N PRO A 205 -4.47 7.57 -2.15
CA PRO A 205 -5.38 7.44 -1.03
C PRO A 205 -6.02 8.79 -0.67
N LEU A 206 -5.29 9.90 -0.72
CA LEU A 206 -5.85 11.21 -0.37
C LEU A 206 -6.99 11.63 -1.32
N SER A 207 -6.76 11.57 -2.63
CA SER A 207 -7.78 11.95 -3.61
C SER A 207 -9.04 11.08 -3.52
N SER A 208 -8.85 9.77 -3.39
CA SER A 208 -9.95 8.81 -3.28
C SER A 208 -10.74 9.01 -1.98
N PHE A 209 -10.03 9.22 -0.87
CA PHE A 209 -10.63 9.48 0.44
C PHE A 209 -11.46 10.76 0.43
N LEU A 210 -10.94 11.85 -0.13
CA LEU A 210 -11.65 13.13 -0.21
C LEU A 210 -12.94 13.00 -1.04
N ILE A 211 -12.91 12.30 -2.17
CA ILE A 211 -14.12 12.07 -2.98
C ILE A 211 -15.16 11.31 -2.16
N LEU A 212 -14.75 10.23 -1.49
CA LEU A 212 -15.68 9.40 -0.72
C LEU A 212 -16.23 10.09 0.53
N TYR A 213 -15.46 10.97 1.15
CA TYR A 213 -15.89 11.67 2.37
C TYR A 213 -16.84 12.83 2.10
N LEU A 214 -16.70 13.52 0.96
CA LEU A 214 -17.46 14.72 0.63
C LEU A 214 -18.83 14.43 -0.03
N THR A 215 -19.20 13.16 -0.19
CA THR A 215 -20.39 12.72 -0.93
C THR A 215 -21.24 11.76 -0.12
#